data_AF-A0A7K5Q4Y4-F1
#
_entry.id   AF-A0A7K5Q4Y4-F1
#
_cell.length_a   1.000
_cell.length_b   1.000
_cell.length_c   1.000
_cell.angle_alpha   90.00
_cell.angle_beta   90.00
_cell.angle_gamma   90.00
#
_symmetry.space_group_name_H-M   'P 1'
#
loop_
_entity.id
_entity.type
_entity.pdbx_description
1 polymer ?
#
loop_
_entity_poly.entity_id
_entity_poly.type
_entity_poly.pdbx_seq_one_letter_code
_entity_poly.pdbx_strand_id
1 'polypeptide(L)'
;GTVTRLRLSRSKKTGASKGYAFMEFESDDVAKIVADTMNNYLFSERLLKCQFLPPEKVHENLFKDCDRIFRKPSQPAVRRYNRIRSLVEKARMTQRLLRKERLLRKKLAEKGLEYDFPGFAAQALSKKRKKVKTSKKSKLNVSLSSQ
;
A
#
# COMPACT_ATOMS: atom_id res chain seq x y z
N GLY A 1 -31.44 8.53 -24.34
CA GLY A 1 -32.27 9.00 -23.21
C GLY A 1 -31.42 9.64 -22.15
N THR A 2 -32.04 10.31 -21.19
CA THR A 2 -31.38 10.99 -20.07
C THR A 2 -30.77 9.97 -19.10
N VAL A 3 -29.53 10.19 -18.68
CA VAL A 3 -28.85 9.42 -17.63
C VAL A 3 -29.07 10.14 -16.31
N THR A 4 -29.69 9.46 -15.34
CA THR A 4 -30.00 10.04 -14.02
C THR A 4 -28.82 9.86 -13.06
N ARG A 5 -28.23 8.65 -13.00
CA ARG A 5 -27.10 8.35 -12.13
C ARG A 5 -26.05 7.51 -12.84
N LEU A 6 -24.78 7.78 -12.54
CA LEU A 6 -23.66 7.02 -13.05
C LEU A 6 -22.69 6.71 -11.91
N ARG A 7 -22.29 5.44 -11.80
CA ARG A 7 -21.28 5.00 -10.82
C ARG A 7 -20.23 4.12 -11.47
N LEU A 8 -19.00 4.61 -11.50
CA LEU A 8 -17.83 3.80 -11.87
C LEU A 8 -17.23 3.14 -10.63
N SER A 9 -17.11 1.81 -10.64
CA SER A 9 -16.53 1.09 -9.51
C SER A 9 -15.01 1.21 -9.48
N ARG A 10 -14.47 1.66 -8.34
CA ARG A 10 -13.04 1.94 -8.14
C ARG A 10 -12.45 1.17 -6.95
N SER A 11 -11.14 0.95 -6.98
CA SER A 11 -10.39 0.37 -5.86
C SER A 11 -10.27 1.37 -4.71
N LYS A 12 -10.60 0.94 -3.48
CA LYS A 12 -10.46 1.78 -2.27
C LYS A 12 -8.99 2.12 -1.95
N LYS A 13 -8.04 1.28 -2.39
CA LYS A 13 -6.61 1.46 -2.10
C LYS A 13 -5.93 2.45 -3.06
N THR A 14 -6.15 2.27 -4.37
CA THR A 14 -5.45 3.01 -5.42
C THR A 14 -6.31 4.06 -6.10
N GLY A 15 -7.64 3.94 -6.03
CA GLY A 15 -8.57 4.78 -6.78
C GLY A 15 -8.69 4.43 -8.27
N ALA A 16 -7.97 3.42 -8.74
CA ALA A 16 -8.07 2.94 -10.13
C ALA A 16 -9.45 2.31 -10.40
N SER A 17 -9.89 2.33 -11.66
CA SER A 17 -11.10 1.64 -12.09
C SER A 17 -10.98 0.13 -11.87
N LYS A 18 -12.09 -0.51 -11.50
CA LYS A 18 -12.17 -1.98 -11.43
C LYS A 18 -12.60 -2.63 -12.76
N GLY A 19 -12.93 -1.80 -13.76
CA GLY A 19 -13.34 -2.27 -15.09
C GLY A 19 -14.85 -2.48 -15.25
N TYR A 20 -15.69 -2.01 -14.32
CA TYR A 20 -17.14 -2.04 -14.46
C TYR A 20 -17.78 -0.77 -13.88
N ALA A 21 -18.96 -0.45 -14.39
CA ALA A 21 -19.76 0.71 -13.99
C ALA A 21 -21.25 0.36 -14.03
N PHE A 22 -22.05 1.17 -13.34
CA PHE A 22 -23.51 1.11 -13.35
C PHE A 22 -24.04 2.44 -13.87
N MET A 23 -25.07 2.38 -14.69
CA MET A 23 -25.77 3.56 -15.23
C MET A 23 -27.26 3.37 -15.01
N GLU A 24 -27.91 4.42 -14.53
CA GLU A 24 -29.35 4.50 -14.35
C GLU A 24 -29.89 5.45 -15.44
N PHE A 25 -30.87 4.97 -16.19
CA PHE A 25 -31.59 5.75 -17.18
C PHE A 25 -32.95 6.13 -16.61
N GLU A 26 -33.53 7.21 -17.14
CA GLU A 26 -34.87 7.65 -16.77
C GLU A 26 -35.97 6.67 -17.20
N SER A 27 -35.74 5.89 -18.27
CA SER A 27 -36.71 4.94 -18.82
C SER A 27 -36.11 3.55 -18.97
N ASP A 28 -36.83 2.54 -18.51
CA ASP A 28 -36.42 1.12 -18.56
C ASP A 28 -36.21 0.62 -19.99
N ASP A 29 -37.05 1.05 -20.93
CA ASP A 29 -36.95 0.63 -22.32
C ASP A 29 -35.67 1.16 -22.98
N VAL A 30 -35.27 2.39 -22.66
CA VAL A 30 -33.99 2.95 -23.10
C VAL A 30 -32.83 2.15 -22.51
N ALA A 31 -32.91 1.76 -21.24
CA ALA A 31 -31.87 0.95 -20.61
C ALA A 31 -31.72 -0.44 -21.28
N LYS A 32 -32.82 -1.09 -21.66
CA LYS A 32 -32.80 -2.36 -22.40
C LYS A 32 -32.15 -2.19 -23.78
N ILE A 33 -32.59 -1.20 -24.55
CA ILE A 33 -32.03 -0.92 -25.89
C ILE A 33 -30.52 -0.63 -25.79
N VAL A 34 -30.09 0.18 -24.83
CA VAL A 34 -28.66 0.47 -24.64
C VAL A 34 -27.88 -0.78 -24.25
N ALA A 35 -28.42 -1.62 -23.37
CA ALA A 35 -27.78 -2.86 -22.97
C ALA A 35 -27.59 -3.80 -24.18
N ASP A 36 -28.62 -3.98 -25.00
CA ASP A 36 -28.57 -4.88 -26.15
C ASP A 36 -27.65 -4.35 -27.27
N THR A 37 -27.70 -3.05 -27.54
CA THR A 37 -26.90 -2.40 -28.59
C THR A 37 -25.42 -2.29 -28.25
N MET A 38 -25.08 -2.05 -26.99
CA MET A 38 -23.68 -1.89 -26.55
C MET A 38 -23.05 -3.19 -26.06
N ASN A 39 -23.83 -4.28 -25.93
CA ASN A 39 -23.28 -5.57 -25.55
C ASN A 39 -22.40 -6.14 -26.68
N ASN A 40 -21.19 -6.56 -26.32
CA ASN A 40 -20.13 -7.01 -27.23
C ASN A 40 -19.56 -5.92 -28.14
N TYR A 41 -19.79 -4.65 -27.82
CA TYR A 41 -19.17 -3.55 -28.55
C TYR A 41 -17.66 -3.51 -28.27
N LEU A 42 -16.83 -3.41 -29.31
CA LEU A 42 -15.39 -3.26 -29.17
C LEU A 42 -15.08 -1.81 -28.79
N PHE A 43 -14.69 -1.59 -27.54
CA PHE A 43 -14.34 -0.26 -27.03
C PHE A 43 -12.85 -0.21 -26.68
N SER A 44 -12.10 0.54 -27.48
CA SER A 44 -10.63 0.52 -27.47
C SER A 44 -10.12 -0.90 -27.69
N GLU A 45 -9.43 -1.49 -26.71
CA GLU A 45 -8.83 -2.83 -26.80
C GLU A 45 -9.68 -3.91 -26.11
N ARG A 46 -10.89 -3.58 -25.63
CA ARG A 46 -11.71 -4.49 -24.82
C ARG A 46 -13.14 -4.55 -25.32
N LEU A 47 -13.71 -5.75 -25.34
CA LEU A 47 -15.14 -5.93 -25.58
C LEU A 47 -15.92 -5.50 -24.35
N LEU A 48 -16.87 -4.59 -24.54
CA LEU A 48 -17.86 -4.24 -23.54
C LEU A 48 -18.86 -5.37 -23.38
N LYS A 49 -19.20 -5.69 -22.14
CA LYS A 49 -20.30 -6.58 -21.79
C LYS A 49 -21.32 -5.72 -21.05
N CYS A 50 -22.48 -5.53 -21.68
CA CYS A 50 -23.56 -4.73 -21.13
C CYS A 50 -24.71 -5.68 -20.80
N GLN A 51 -25.29 -5.51 -19.61
CA GLN A 51 -26.40 -6.32 -19.14
C GLN A 51 -27.41 -5.40 -18.48
N PHE A 52 -28.68 -5.64 -18.77
CA PHE A 52 -29.79 -4.99 -18.08
C PHE A 52 -29.94 -5.59 -16.68
N LEU A 53 -30.03 -4.74 -15.66
CA LEU A 53 -30.20 -5.15 -14.28
C LEU A 53 -31.63 -4.79 -13.83
N PRO A 54 -32.49 -5.76 -13.52
CA PRO A 54 -33.84 -5.47 -13.03
C PRO A 54 -33.77 -4.81 -11.64
N PRO A 55 -34.79 -3.99 -11.27
CA PRO A 55 -34.78 -3.21 -10.05
C PRO A 55 -34.65 -4.07 -8.78
N GLU A 56 -35.20 -5.29 -8.79
CA GLU A 56 -35.11 -6.23 -7.66
C GLU A 56 -33.68 -6.65 -7.31
N LYS A 57 -32.79 -6.67 -8.30
CA LYS A 57 -31.37 -7.04 -8.11
C LYS A 57 -30.49 -5.84 -7.78
N VAL A 58 -31.05 -4.63 -7.82
CA VAL A 58 -30.33 -3.40 -7.51
C VAL A 58 -30.21 -3.28 -5.99
N HIS A 59 -28.98 -3.26 -5.50
CA HIS A 59 -28.75 -2.99 -4.08
C HIS A 59 -29.10 -1.52 -3.77
N GLU A 60 -29.82 -1.29 -2.67
CA GLU A 60 -30.21 0.06 -2.19
C GLU A 60 -29.06 1.09 -2.18
N ASN A 61 -27.85 0.68 -1.76
CA ASN A 61 -26.67 1.54 -1.68
C ASN A 61 -25.84 1.57 -2.98
N LEU A 62 -26.39 1.12 -4.12
CA LEU A 62 -25.67 1.06 -5.38
C LEU A 62 -25.32 2.44 -5.92
N PHE A 63 -26.16 3.45 -5.74
CA PHE A 63 -25.87 4.81 -6.21
C PHE A 63 -25.56 5.80 -5.08
N LYS A 64 -25.26 5.28 -3.87
CA LYS A 64 -24.85 6.12 -2.76
C LYS A 64 -23.61 6.95 -3.12
N ASP A 65 -23.70 8.27 -2.95
CA ASP A 65 -22.67 9.25 -3.26
C ASP A 65 -22.24 9.31 -4.75
N CYS A 66 -23.13 8.97 -5.71
CA CYS A 66 -22.80 9.03 -7.14
C CYS A 66 -22.49 10.45 -7.64
N ASP A 67 -23.11 11.47 -7.05
CA ASP A 67 -22.98 12.87 -7.48
C ASP A 67 -21.69 13.53 -6.95
N ARG A 68 -20.94 12.85 -6.08
CA ARG A 68 -19.72 13.38 -5.51
C ARG A 68 -18.56 13.26 -6.50
N ILE A 69 -17.86 14.36 -6.73
CA ILE A 69 -16.62 14.38 -7.52
C ILE A 69 -15.59 13.43 -6.91
N PHE A 70 -15.12 12.46 -7.71
CA PHE A 70 -14.14 11.48 -7.28
C PHE A 70 -12.79 12.14 -6.95
N ARG A 71 -12.26 11.84 -5.75
CA ARG A 71 -10.89 12.19 -5.34
C ARG A 71 -10.09 10.92 -5.08
N LYS A 72 -8.85 10.87 -5.58
CA LYS A 72 -7.97 9.71 -5.35
C LYS A 72 -7.72 9.52 -3.85
N PRO A 73 -7.79 8.28 -3.34
CA PRO A 73 -7.59 8.02 -1.93
C PRO A 73 -6.17 8.41 -1.51
N SER A 74 -6.05 9.15 -0.42
CA SER A 74 -4.76 9.47 0.21
C SER A 74 -4.54 8.56 1.41
N GLN A 75 -3.31 8.06 1.57
CA GLN A 75 -2.91 7.18 2.68
C GLN A 75 -1.90 7.90 3.59
N PRO A 76 -2.32 8.90 4.40
CA PRO A 76 -1.41 9.70 5.21
C PRO A 76 -0.69 8.87 6.28
N ALA A 77 -1.37 7.87 6.87
CA ALA A 77 -0.77 6.99 7.87
C ALA A 77 0.37 6.13 7.29
N VAL A 78 0.17 5.55 6.10
CA VAL A 78 1.20 4.77 5.39
C VAL A 78 2.40 5.66 5.07
N ARG A 79 2.14 6.86 4.53
CA ARG A 79 3.20 7.85 4.26
C ARG A 79 3.98 8.23 5.52
N ARG A 80 3.31 8.41 6.66
CA ARG A 80 3.94 8.71 7.94
C ARG A 80 4.83 7.56 8.42
N TYR A 81 4.37 6.32 8.32
CA TYR A 81 5.11 5.16 8.80
C TYR A 81 6.31 4.81 7.92
N ASN A 82 6.11 4.83 6.59
CA ASN A 82 7.12 4.53 5.58
C ASN A 82 8.07 5.70 5.29
N ARG A 83 7.90 6.84 5.96
CA ARG A 83 8.78 8.00 5.81
C ARG A 83 10.22 7.60 6.12
N ILE A 84 11.14 7.98 5.23
CA ILE A 84 12.58 7.85 5.46
C ILE A 84 12.96 8.72 6.66
N ARG A 85 13.48 8.08 7.70
CA ARG A 85 13.92 8.75 8.93
C ARG A 85 15.36 9.21 8.85
N SER A 86 15.64 10.37 9.43
CA SER A 86 16.99 10.93 9.54
C SER A 86 17.88 10.11 10.49
N LEU A 87 19.19 10.34 10.45
CA LEU A 87 20.13 9.68 11.36
C LEU A 87 19.84 10.02 12.84
N VAL A 88 19.47 11.28 13.12
CA VAL A 88 19.11 11.75 14.46
C VAL A 88 17.86 11.03 14.97
N GLU A 89 16.83 10.91 14.12
CA GLU A 89 15.61 10.19 14.46
C GLU A 89 15.87 8.69 14.70
N LYS A 90 16.73 8.08 13.88
CA LYS A 90 17.17 6.69 14.07
C LYS A 90 17.91 6.52 15.40
N ALA A 91 18.80 7.43 15.77
CA ALA A 91 19.51 7.40 17.05
C ALA A 91 18.57 7.56 18.26
N ARG A 92 17.58 8.48 18.19
CA ARG A 92 16.55 8.61 19.23
C ARG A 92 15.74 7.33 19.38
N MET A 93 15.40 6.69 18.25
CA MET A 93 14.69 5.40 18.24
C MET A 93 15.50 4.27 18.88
N THR A 94 16.80 4.16 18.57
CA THR A 94 17.65 3.12 19.17
C THR A 94 17.77 3.31 20.68
N GLN A 95 17.93 4.55 21.16
CA GLN A 95 17.94 4.83 22.60
C GLN A 95 16.62 4.45 23.28
N ARG A 96 15.49 4.79 22.67
CA ARG A 96 14.17 4.38 23.18
C ARG A 96 14.00 2.87 23.21
N LEU A 97 14.55 2.18 22.21
CA LEU A 97 14.50 0.72 22.11
C LEU A 97 15.31 0.08 23.25
N LEU A 98 16.55 0.52 23.47
CA LEU A 98 17.40 0.04 24.56
C LEU A 98 16.78 0.30 25.94
N ARG A 99 16.13 1.45 26.14
CA ARG A 99 15.40 1.74 27.39
C ARG A 99 14.27 0.76 27.62
N LYS A 100 13.47 0.46 26.58
CA LYS A 100 12.37 -0.52 26.68
C LYS A 100 12.89 -1.93 26.96
N GLU A 101 13.99 -2.32 26.34
CA GLU A 101 14.66 -3.61 26.60
C GLU A 101 15.06 -3.75 28.06
N ARG A 102 15.70 -2.72 28.65
CA ARG A 102 16.07 -2.71 30.07
C ARG A 102 14.86 -2.83 30.99
N LEU A 103 13.78 -2.09 30.70
CA LEU A 103 12.56 -2.16 31.50
C LEU A 103 11.88 -3.53 31.41
N LEU A 104 11.88 -4.14 30.23
CA LEU A 104 11.34 -5.48 30.03
C LEU A 104 12.14 -6.52 30.82
N ARG A 105 13.48 -6.45 30.81
CA ARG A 105 14.33 -7.35 31.60
C ARG A 105 14.06 -7.25 33.10
N LYS A 106 13.92 -6.03 33.64
CA LYS A 106 13.55 -5.83 35.05
C LYS A 106 12.23 -6.52 35.39
N LYS A 107 11.21 -6.30 34.55
CA LYS A 107 9.88 -6.93 34.73
C LYS A 107 9.90 -8.47 34.61
N LEU A 108 10.80 -9.03 33.81
CA LEU A 108 10.96 -10.49 33.68
C LEU A 108 11.69 -11.07 34.89
N ALA A 109 12.73 -10.40 35.37
CA ALA A 109 13.44 -10.78 36.59
C ALA A 109 12.53 -10.74 37.83
N GLU A 110 11.68 -9.72 37.96
CA GLU A 110 10.65 -9.62 39.00
C GLU A 110 9.67 -10.81 38.99
N LYS A 111 9.45 -11.42 37.82
CA LYS A 111 8.58 -12.58 37.64
C LYS A 111 9.31 -13.91 37.74
N GLY A 112 10.59 -13.91 38.10
CA GLY A 112 11.41 -15.12 38.24
C GLY A 112 11.76 -15.81 36.91
N LEU A 113 11.62 -15.11 35.78
CA LEU A 113 11.94 -15.64 34.46
C LEU A 113 13.34 -15.17 34.04
N GLU A 114 14.30 -16.08 33.97
CA GLU A 114 15.59 -15.80 33.33
C GLU A 114 15.41 -15.76 31.81
N TYR A 115 15.61 -14.58 31.23
CA TYR A 115 15.44 -14.35 29.80
C TYR A 115 16.75 -13.85 29.17
N ASP A 116 17.54 -14.79 28.66
CA ASP A 116 18.81 -14.52 27.98
C ASP A 116 18.59 -14.29 26.48
N PHE A 117 18.10 -13.10 26.14
CA PHE A 117 18.09 -12.63 24.76
C PHE A 117 19.28 -11.67 24.55
N PRO A 118 20.18 -11.92 23.57
CA PRO A 118 21.37 -11.09 23.31
C PRO A 118 21.04 -9.63 22.98
N GLY A 119 19.76 -9.30 22.75
CA GLY A 119 19.27 -7.94 22.78
C GLY A 119 19.53 -7.16 21.50
N PHE A 120 19.01 -5.94 21.46
CA PHE A 120 19.24 -5.05 20.32
C PHE A 120 20.64 -4.41 20.36
N ALA A 121 21.28 -4.43 21.53
CA ALA A 121 22.67 -4.00 21.72
C ALA A 121 23.68 -4.92 20.99
N ALA A 122 23.51 -6.25 21.05
CA ALA A 122 24.43 -7.18 20.39
C ALA A 122 24.38 -7.07 18.86
N GLN A 123 23.22 -6.78 18.28
CA GLN A 123 23.08 -6.56 16.83
C GLN A 123 23.82 -5.29 16.34
N ALA A 124 23.94 -4.26 17.19
CA ALA A 124 24.72 -3.07 16.86
C ALA A 124 26.22 -3.40 16.77
N LEU A 125 26.72 -4.27 17.67
CA LEU A 125 28.11 -4.72 17.70
C LEU A 125 28.44 -5.63 16.50
N SER A 126 27.52 -6.52 16.09
CA SER A 126 27.73 -7.41 14.96
C SER A 126 27.81 -6.66 13.61
N LYS A 127 27.01 -5.61 13.42
CA LYS A 127 27.07 -4.74 12.22
C LYS A 127 28.39 -3.97 12.12
N LYS A 128 28.93 -3.46 13.23
CA LYS A 128 30.27 -2.82 13.25
C LYS A 128 31.36 -3.83 12.84
N ARG A 129 31.34 -5.04 13.40
CA ARG A 129 32.27 -6.12 13.04
C ARG A 129 32.23 -6.50 11.56
N LYS A 130 31.04 -6.53 10.91
CA LYS A 130 30.92 -6.80 9.46
C LYS A 130 31.52 -5.69 8.58
N LYS A 131 31.29 -4.41 8.91
CA LYS A 131 31.90 -3.27 8.17
C LYS A 131 33.43 -3.25 8.23
N VAL A 132 34.01 -3.60 9.38
CA VAL A 132 35.47 -3.67 9.58
C VAL A 132 36.12 -4.81 8.78
N LYS A 133 35.40 -5.92 8.55
CA LYS A 133 35.89 -7.03 7.72
C LYS A 133 35.87 -6.71 6.22
N THR A 134 34.90 -5.91 5.75
CA THR A 134 34.81 -5.52 4.32
C THR A 134 35.84 -4.47 3.91
N SER A 135 36.38 -3.67 4.84
CA SER A 135 37.40 -2.65 4.54
C SER A 135 38.85 -3.19 4.54
N LYS A 136 39.06 -4.49 4.78
CA LYS A 136 40.39 -5.14 4.87
C LYS A 136 40.76 -6.02 3.66
N LYS A 137 40.17 -5.82 2.47
CA LYS A 137 40.75 -6.39 1.23
C LYS A 137 41.86 -5.47 0.71
N SER A 138 43.07 -5.95 0.96
CA SER A 138 44.44 -5.50 0.64
C SER A 138 44.68 -4.62 -0.60
N LYS A 139 45.46 -3.56 -0.39
CA LYS A 139 46.48 -3.10 -1.35
C LYS A 139 47.57 -4.18 -1.45
N LEU A 140 47.86 -4.68 -2.65
CA LEU A 140 49.11 -5.38 -2.97
C LEU A 140 49.45 -5.15 -4.45
N ASN A 141 50.48 -4.31 -4.63
CA ASN A 141 51.52 -4.22 -5.66
C ASN A 141 51.19 -4.31 -7.16
N VAL A 142 51.58 -3.27 -7.92
CA VAL A 142 52.54 -3.41 -9.04
C VAL A 142 53.45 -2.17 -9.08
N SER A 143 54.74 -2.43 -8.89
CA SER A 143 55.89 -1.58 -9.17
C SER A 143 56.39 -1.78 -10.61
N LEU A 144 57.16 -0.79 -11.10
CA LEU A 144 58.10 -0.78 -12.25
C LEU A 144 57.63 -0.28 -13.63
N SER A 145 58.29 0.83 -14.03
CA SER A 145 58.81 1.18 -15.37
C SER A 145 57.77 1.46 -16.47
N SER A 146 57.93 2.38 -17.42
CA SER A 146 59.12 2.96 -18.06
C SER A 146 58.72 4.14 -18.96
N GLN A 147 59.68 5.06 -19.17
CA GLN A 147 59.78 6.13 -20.19
C GLN A 147 58.98 7.42 -19.96
#